data_AF-A0A928KXF3-F1
#
_entry.id   AF-A0A928KXF3-F1
#
_cell.length_a   1.000
_cell.length_b   1.000
_cell.length_c   1.000
_cell.angle_alpha   90.00
_cell.angle_beta   90.00
_cell.angle_gamma   90.00
#
_symmetry.space_group_name_H-M   'P 1'
#
loop_
_entity.id
_entity.type
_entity.pdbx_description
1 polymer ?
#
loop_
_entity_poly.entity_id
_entity_poly.type
_entity_poly.pdbx_seq_one_letter_code
_entity_poly.pdbx_strand_id
1 'polypeptide(L)'
;MNITNDIIYVGVNDHNIDLFEGQYIVPNGMSYNSYVILDDKIAVMDTVDVNFTHQWLDNIKKALGSRRPDYLIVQHMEPDHSANIMNFMKTYPSTKIVSSAKAFVMMKQFFGTDFADDGIVVGEGDTLTLGEHTLTFVTAPMVHWPEVIVTYDSKDKVLFSADGFGKFGALDVEEDWACEARRYYIGIVGKYGAQVQALLKKAAGLDIQTICPLHGPVLTENLGYYIGLYDTWSSYGVESEGIVIAYTSVYGNTKKAVMQLAEKLKSKGCPNVVVNDLARCDMAEAVEDAFRYGKIVLATTTYNAEIFPFMHQFITHLTERNFQNRTVAFIENGSWAPLAARVMKGMLEKSKNIKFCENTVKIFSALNDESSAQLEALANELCMDYLAQQDATADKNDLSALSNIGYGLYVVTSNDGEKDNGLIVNTVTQLTDTPNRVAVTINKANYSYHVINKTKKMNVNCLSTSAPFAVFEKFGFQSGRNIDKFEGYEPLRSDNGLVFLPRHINSFMSLEVVQYVDLETHGMFICEITEARVISDDPSMTYAYYHENVKPKPETEGKKGYVCKICGFVYEGDTLPEDYICPLCKHGAADFEAI
;
A
#
# COMPACT_ATOMS: atom_id res chain seq x y z
N MET A 1 19.64 31.13 16.96
CA MET A 1 18.26 30.94 17.46
C MET A 1 18.38 29.99 18.65
N ASN A 2 17.69 30.27 19.77
CA ASN A 2 17.64 29.32 20.89
C ASN A 2 16.49 28.35 20.63
N ILE A 3 16.78 27.04 20.68
CA ILE A 3 15.76 26.00 20.55
C ILE A 3 15.14 25.75 21.91
N THR A 4 15.99 25.60 22.93
CA THR A 4 15.62 25.56 24.34
C THR A 4 16.52 26.52 25.13
N ASN A 5 16.55 26.41 26.46
CA ASN A 5 17.49 27.18 27.27
C ASN A 5 18.94 26.77 27.03
N ASP A 6 19.16 25.48 26.74
CA ASP A 6 20.48 24.86 26.70
C ASP A 6 20.88 24.42 25.28
N ILE A 7 19.92 24.34 24.35
CA ILE A 7 20.14 23.94 22.95
C ILE A 7 20.08 25.17 22.03
N ILE A 8 21.18 25.42 21.31
CA ILE A 8 21.37 26.59 20.44
C ILE A 8 21.57 26.15 18.98
N TYR A 9 20.84 26.77 18.07
CA TYR A 9 21.06 26.63 16.64
C TYR A 9 22.31 27.40 16.18
N VAL A 10 23.22 26.71 15.48
CA VAL A 10 24.48 27.26 14.93
C VAL A 10 24.66 26.99 13.43
N GLY A 11 23.65 26.45 12.75
CA GLY A 11 23.65 26.18 11.30
C GLY A 11 23.64 27.44 10.42
N VAL A 12 23.38 27.23 9.13
CA VAL A 12 23.51 28.24 8.07
C VAL A 12 22.44 28.08 6.99
N ASN A 13 22.18 29.17 6.24
CA ASN A 13 21.37 29.17 5.03
C ASN A 13 22.27 29.33 3.80
N ASP A 14 22.05 28.51 2.78
CA ASP A 14 22.65 28.62 1.46
C ASP A 14 21.63 29.14 0.45
N HIS A 15 21.82 30.39 0.02
CA HIS A 15 21.03 31.04 -1.02
C HIS A 15 21.71 31.04 -2.39
N ASN A 16 22.95 30.52 -2.48
CA ASN A 16 23.71 30.47 -3.73
C ASN A 16 23.55 29.15 -4.47
N ILE A 17 23.07 28.12 -3.79
CA ILE A 17 22.76 26.81 -4.39
C ILE A 17 21.60 26.93 -5.39
N ASP A 18 21.81 26.39 -6.59
CA ASP A 18 20.78 26.26 -7.62
C ASP A 18 20.19 24.85 -7.65
N LEU A 19 21.02 23.83 -7.41
CA LEU A 19 20.66 22.41 -7.39
C LEU A 19 21.18 21.71 -6.13
N PHE A 20 20.28 21.16 -5.31
CA PHE A 20 20.65 20.24 -4.23
C PHE A 20 20.96 18.85 -4.79
N GLU A 21 22.05 18.22 -4.32
CA GLU A 21 22.65 17.00 -4.89
C GLU A 21 22.94 17.06 -6.41
N GLY A 22 22.97 18.27 -6.99
CA GLY A 22 23.07 18.46 -8.43
C GLY A 22 21.83 18.03 -9.22
N GLN A 23 20.69 17.82 -8.55
CA GLN A 23 19.45 17.33 -9.18
C GLN A 23 18.20 18.15 -8.83
N TYR A 24 18.01 18.54 -7.58
CA TYR A 24 16.76 19.16 -7.11
C TYR A 24 16.83 20.68 -7.16
N ILE A 25 15.91 21.30 -7.90
CA ILE A 25 15.85 22.77 -8.01
C ILE A 25 15.35 23.35 -6.70
N VAL A 26 16.16 24.20 -6.07
CA VAL A 26 15.90 24.77 -4.73
C VAL A 26 15.85 26.30 -4.80
N PRO A 27 14.79 26.90 -5.37
CA PRO A 27 14.75 28.34 -5.64
C PRO A 27 14.76 29.20 -4.37
N ASN A 28 14.36 28.62 -3.23
CA ASN A 28 14.34 29.23 -1.90
C ASN A 28 15.59 28.85 -1.07
N GLY A 29 16.64 28.35 -1.72
CA GLY A 29 17.88 27.94 -1.08
C GLY A 29 17.76 26.65 -0.26
N MET A 30 18.78 26.40 0.56
CA MET A 30 18.86 25.28 1.50
C MET A 30 19.28 25.75 2.88
N SER A 31 18.99 24.95 3.89
CA SER A 31 19.53 25.11 5.23
C SER A 31 20.37 23.90 5.60
N TYR A 32 21.53 24.16 6.21
CA TYR A 32 22.39 23.13 6.80
C TYR A 32 22.41 23.35 8.31
N ASN A 33 21.62 22.56 9.01
CA ASN A 33 21.39 22.75 10.42
C ASN A 33 22.47 22.05 11.25
N SER A 34 22.89 22.73 12.31
CA SER A 34 23.80 22.21 13.32
C SER A 34 23.44 22.85 14.65
N TYR A 35 23.68 22.13 15.74
CA TYR A 35 23.20 22.50 17.07
C TYR A 35 24.31 22.38 18.13
N VAL A 36 24.24 23.20 19.17
CA VAL A 36 25.12 23.11 20.35
C VAL A 36 24.26 22.84 21.57
N ILE A 37 24.61 21.82 22.35
CA ILE A 37 24.00 21.50 23.64
C ILE A 37 24.95 21.96 24.74
N LEU A 38 24.50 22.92 25.54
CA LEU A 38 25.25 23.48 26.66
C LEU A 38 24.87 22.77 27.96
N ASP A 39 25.82 22.05 28.54
CA ASP A 39 25.66 21.38 29.83
C ASP A 39 27.01 21.42 30.58
N ASP A 40 27.22 20.59 31.61
CA ASP A 40 28.54 20.39 32.23
C ASP A 40 29.60 20.04 31.17
N LYS A 41 29.26 19.13 30.26
CA LYS A 41 29.98 18.85 29.01
C LYS A 41 29.20 19.38 27.82
N ILE A 42 29.91 19.84 26.79
CA ILE A 42 29.29 20.45 25.62
C ILE A 42 29.36 19.50 24.42
N ALA A 43 28.23 19.33 23.73
CA ALA A 43 28.16 18.63 22.45
C ALA A 43 27.82 19.58 21.30
N VAL A 44 28.50 19.40 20.17
CA VAL A 44 28.13 19.98 18.87
C VAL A 44 27.54 18.87 18.01
N MET A 45 26.38 19.10 17.41
CA MET A 45 25.63 18.16 16.59
C MET A 45 25.87 18.47 15.12
N ASP A 46 26.46 17.50 14.41
CA ASP A 46 26.82 17.53 12.99
C ASP A 46 27.57 18.80 12.56
N THR A 47 27.97 18.84 11.28
CA THR A 47 28.62 20.00 10.68
C THR A 47 27.76 20.54 9.55
N VAL A 48 28.34 21.39 8.70
CA VAL A 48 27.65 21.99 7.56
C VAL A 48 28.50 21.85 6.31
N ASP A 49 27.92 22.18 5.15
CA ASP A 49 28.60 22.21 3.86
C ASP A 49 29.92 23.00 3.92
N VAL A 50 30.90 22.54 3.14
CA VAL A 50 32.25 23.09 3.13
C VAL A 50 32.29 24.58 2.84
N ASN A 51 31.36 25.11 2.04
CA ASN A 51 31.31 26.52 1.68
C ASN A 51 30.99 27.43 2.88
N PHE A 52 30.42 26.87 3.95
CA PHE A 52 30.00 27.59 5.15
C PHE A 52 30.90 27.35 6.37
N THR A 53 32.07 26.74 6.17
CA THR A 53 33.07 26.45 7.22
C THR A 53 33.26 27.60 8.21
N HIS A 54 33.56 28.81 7.72
CA HIS A 54 33.90 29.95 8.57
C HIS A 54 32.69 30.48 9.33
N GLN A 55 31.55 30.64 8.66
CA GLN A 55 30.31 31.12 9.28
C GLN A 55 29.84 30.18 10.39
N TRP A 56 29.88 28.87 10.15
CA TRP A 56 29.51 27.87 11.15
C TRP A 56 30.46 27.86 12.35
N LEU A 57 31.78 27.93 12.14
CA LEU A 57 32.74 28.02 13.25
C LEU A 57 32.57 29.32 14.06
N ASP A 58 32.23 30.43 13.42
CA ASP A 58 31.93 31.69 14.11
C ASP A 58 30.64 31.61 14.93
N ASN A 59 29.60 30.94 14.40
CA ASN A 59 28.36 30.66 15.12
C ASN A 59 28.61 29.79 16.37
N ILE A 60 29.41 28.72 16.23
CA ILE A 60 29.82 27.87 17.35
C ILE A 60 30.57 28.70 18.39
N LYS A 61 31.59 29.47 17.97
CA LYS A 61 32.37 30.30 18.89
C LYS A 61 31.50 31.28 19.67
N LYS A 62 30.50 31.87 19.00
CA LYS A 62 29.52 32.76 19.64
C LYS A 62 28.66 32.02 20.67
N ALA A 63 28.20 30.81 20.35
CA ALA A 63 27.40 29.98 21.27
C ALA A 63 28.21 29.51 22.48
N LEU A 64 29.49 29.16 22.30
CA LEU A 64 30.36 28.63 23.35
C LEU A 64 30.94 29.70 24.28
N GLY A 65 31.08 30.94 23.80
CA GLY A 65 31.79 31.99 24.54
C GLY A 65 33.25 31.60 24.81
N SER A 66 33.63 31.44 26.08
CA SER A 66 34.96 31.00 26.49
C SER A 66 35.09 29.48 26.69
N ARG A 67 33.99 28.73 26.62
CA ARG A 67 33.96 27.28 26.82
C ARG A 67 34.46 26.56 25.57
N ARG A 68 34.76 25.27 25.71
CA ARG A 68 35.24 24.41 24.62
C ARG A 68 34.31 23.19 24.51
N PRO A 69 34.09 22.65 23.30
CA PRO A 69 33.25 21.48 23.12
C PRO A 69 33.98 20.21 23.56
N ASP A 70 33.28 19.33 24.26
CA ASP A 70 33.76 18.01 24.68
C ASP A 70 33.50 16.97 23.59
N TYR A 71 32.38 17.11 22.88
CA TYR A 71 31.94 16.15 21.86
C TYR A 71 31.54 16.82 20.54
N LEU A 72 31.89 16.16 19.43
CA LEU A 72 31.29 16.36 18.12
C LEU A 72 30.49 15.10 17.81
N ILE A 73 29.17 15.19 17.83
CA ILE A 73 28.27 14.09 17.51
C ILE A 73 28.00 14.14 16.02
N VAL A 74 28.36 13.08 15.30
CA VAL A 74 28.12 12.95 13.86
C VAL A 74 27.05 11.90 13.64
N GLN A 75 25.90 12.34 13.14
CA GLN A 75 24.72 11.51 12.90
C GLN A 75 24.69 10.96 11.47
N HIS A 76 25.26 11.71 10.53
CA HIS A 76 25.25 11.41 9.11
C HIS A 76 26.54 11.87 8.43
N MET A 77 27.06 11.06 7.50
CA MET A 77 28.32 11.31 6.82
C MET A 77 28.19 11.98 5.45
N GLU A 78 26.98 12.33 5.00
CA GLU A 78 26.85 13.08 3.75
C GLU A 78 27.58 14.45 3.86
N PRO A 79 28.32 14.90 2.82
CA PRO A 79 29.25 16.02 2.96
C PRO A 79 28.63 17.37 3.33
N ASP A 80 27.36 17.59 3.01
CA ASP A 80 26.62 18.78 3.42
C ASP A 80 26.41 18.88 4.94
N HIS A 81 26.62 17.79 5.67
CA HIS A 81 26.62 17.73 7.13
C HIS A 81 27.94 17.26 7.74
N SER A 82 28.88 16.76 6.94
CA SER A 82 30.11 16.13 7.46
C SER A 82 31.42 16.76 6.97
N ALA A 83 31.40 17.60 5.93
CA ALA A 83 32.61 18.10 5.29
C ALA A 83 33.54 18.88 6.24
N ASN A 84 33.00 19.42 7.33
CA ASN A 84 33.72 20.25 8.27
C ASN A 84 34.29 19.53 9.50
N ILE A 85 34.16 18.20 9.60
CA ILE A 85 34.72 17.41 10.71
C ILE A 85 36.21 17.69 10.89
N MET A 86 37.02 17.65 9.82
CA MET A 86 38.45 17.92 9.89
C MET A 86 38.78 19.35 10.34
N ASN A 87 38.03 20.34 9.87
CA ASN A 87 38.24 21.75 10.22
C ASN A 87 37.87 22.01 11.68
N PHE A 88 36.78 21.40 12.14
CA PHE A 88 36.36 21.43 13.53
C PHE A 88 37.42 20.82 14.45
N MET A 89 37.90 19.61 14.14
CA MET A 89 38.92 18.93 14.94
C MET A 89 40.26 19.67 14.98
N LYS A 90 40.64 20.38 13.91
CA LYS A 90 41.81 21.29 13.94
C LYS A 90 41.61 22.48 14.87
N THR A 91 40.37 22.98 14.97
CA THR A 91 40.02 24.14 15.79
C THR A 91 39.85 23.77 17.27
N TYR A 92 39.31 22.59 17.54
CA TYR A 92 39.04 22.04 18.87
C TYR A 92 39.67 20.64 19.02
N PRO A 93 41.01 20.54 19.12
CA PRO A 93 41.72 19.26 19.07
C PRO A 93 41.50 18.35 20.28
N SER A 94 40.93 18.86 21.36
CA SER A 94 40.59 18.08 22.56
C SER A 94 39.19 17.43 22.50
N THR A 95 38.39 17.74 21.49
CA THR A 95 37.03 17.21 21.34
C THR A 95 37.06 15.75 20.91
N LYS A 96 36.11 14.94 21.40
CA LYS A 96 35.92 13.56 20.94
C LYS A 96 34.80 13.45 19.93
N ILE A 97 35.01 12.71 18.86
CA ILE A 97 33.95 12.40 17.90
C ILE A 97 33.08 11.27 18.47
N VAL A 98 31.76 11.40 18.39
CA VAL A 98 30.79 10.38 18.79
C VAL A 98 29.95 10.01 17.57
N SER A 99 29.97 8.76 17.13
CA SER A 99 29.22 8.33 15.95
C SER A 99 29.07 6.82 15.85
N SER A 100 28.38 6.34 14.81
CA SER A 100 28.22 4.92 14.55
C SER A 100 29.51 4.29 14.02
N ALA A 101 29.66 2.97 14.21
CA ALA A 101 30.84 2.25 13.73
C ALA A 101 31.05 2.41 12.21
N LYS A 102 29.96 2.45 11.44
CA LYS A 102 30.02 2.65 9.98
C LYS A 102 30.45 4.07 9.60
N ALA A 103 30.02 5.07 10.37
CA ALA A 103 30.42 6.45 10.13
C ALA A 103 31.94 6.63 10.31
N PHE A 104 32.56 6.01 11.32
CA PHE A 104 34.02 6.03 11.47
C PHE A 104 34.76 5.41 10.27
N VAL A 105 34.23 4.33 9.70
CA VAL A 105 34.78 3.75 8.46
C VAL A 105 34.71 4.75 7.30
N MET A 106 33.58 5.45 7.15
CA MET A 106 33.40 6.48 6.12
C MET A 106 34.28 7.71 6.35
N MET A 107 34.46 8.16 7.60
CA MET A 107 35.36 9.27 7.94
C MET A 107 36.79 8.97 7.47
N LYS A 108 37.26 7.73 7.69
CA LYS A 108 38.58 7.30 7.19
C LYS A 108 38.67 7.32 5.67
N GLN A 109 37.58 7.00 4.97
CA GLN A 109 37.52 7.05 3.50
C GLN A 109 37.53 8.49 2.99
N PHE A 110 36.72 9.38 3.56
CA PHE A 110 36.62 10.78 3.14
C PHE A 110 37.86 11.60 3.50
N PHE A 111 38.43 11.41 4.68
CA PHE A 111 39.48 12.27 5.23
C PHE A 111 40.85 11.62 5.34
N GLY A 112 40.97 10.31 5.09
CA GLY A 112 42.21 9.56 5.27
C GLY A 112 42.69 9.44 6.73
N THR A 113 41.90 9.92 7.68
CA THR A 113 42.22 9.97 9.11
C THR A 113 41.32 9.00 9.85
N ASP A 114 41.91 8.12 10.66
CA ASP A 114 41.15 7.20 11.51
C ASP A 114 40.85 7.88 12.84
N PHE A 115 39.57 8.17 13.08
CA PHE A 115 39.12 8.79 14.33
C PHE A 115 38.62 7.76 15.35
N ALA A 116 38.61 6.47 15.01
CA ALA A 116 37.97 5.46 15.85
C ALA A 116 38.68 5.27 17.20
N ASP A 117 40.01 5.33 17.23
CA ASP A 117 40.80 5.07 18.44
C ASP A 117 40.64 6.17 19.51
N ASP A 118 40.38 7.41 19.10
CA ASP A 118 40.16 8.57 19.98
C ASP A 118 38.67 8.96 20.12
N GLY A 119 37.81 8.34 19.32
CA GLY A 119 36.36 8.58 19.28
C GLY A 119 35.55 7.68 20.21
N ILE A 120 34.22 7.88 20.18
CA ILE A 120 33.24 7.08 20.91
C ILE A 120 32.29 6.47 19.89
N VAL A 121 32.35 5.15 19.76
CA VAL A 121 31.45 4.38 18.90
C VAL A 121 30.15 4.12 19.64
N VAL A 122 29.02 4.50 19.05
CA VAL A 122 27.67 4.31 19.60
C VAL A 122 26.78 3.51 18.65
N GLY A 123 25.84 2.76 19.22
CA GLY A 123 24.84 1.96 18.52
C GLY A 123 23.44 2.14 19.11
N GLU A 124 22.57 1.15 18.83
CA GLU A 124 21.18 1.18 19.25
C GLU A 124 21.04 1.16 20.77
N GLY A 125 20.41 2.19 21.34
CA GLY A 125 20.12 2.30 22.76
C GLY A 125 21.30 2.75 23.64
N ASP A 126 22.48 2.96 23.04
CA ASP A 126 23.62 3.52 23.77
C ASP A 126 23.31 4.94 24.25
N THR A 127 23.99 5.36 25.33
CA THR A 127 23.75 6.67 25.94
C THR A 127 25.03 7.46 26.21
N LEU A 128 24.91 8.79 26.22
CA LEU A 128 25.98 9.72 26.57
C LEU A 128 25.42 10.83 27.48
N THR A 129 25.89 10.87 28.73
CA THR A 129 25.53 11.93 29.68
C THR A 129 26.46 13.13 29.51
N LEU A 130 25.87 14.31 29.29
CA LEU A 130 26.57 15.60 29.24
C LEU A 130 26.58 16.31 30.61
N GLY A 131 25.65 15.95 31.49
CA GLY A 131 25.42 16.56 32.79
C GLY A 131 23.98 16.28 33.18
N GLU A 132 23.10 17.28 33.06
CA GLU A 132 21.66 17.08 33.16
C GLU A 132 21.05 16.46 31.89
N HIS A 133 21.64 16.72 30.71
CA HIS A 133 21.25 16.11 29.44
C HIS A 133 21.82 14.70 29.33
N THR A 134 20.97 13.76 28.94
CA THR A 134 21.38 12.41 28.56
C THR A 134 20.86 12.10 27.18
N LEU A 135 21.81 11.89 26.28
CA LEU A 135 21.59 11.58 24.88
C LEU A 135 21.45 10.07 24.71
N THR A 136 20.41 9.62 24.01
CA THR A 136 20.19 8.23 23.62
C THR A 136 20.29 8.11 22.11
N PHE A 137 21.07 7.15 21.62
CA PHE A 137 21.29 6.94 20.19
C PHE A 137 20.39 5.84 19.65
N VAL A 138 19.77 6.08 18.49
CA VAL A 138 18.83 5.15 17.84
C VAL A 138 19.24 4.96 16.39
N THR A 139 19.51 3.72 15.97
CA THR A 139 20.01 3.48 14.62
C THR A 139 18.90 3.62 13.58
N ALA A 140 19.23 4.31 12.48
CA ALA A 140 18.31 4.60 11.37
C ALA A 140 18.93 4.20 10.02
N PRO A 141 19.38 2.93 9.85
CA PRO A 141 20.11 2.52 8.66
C PRO A 141 19.25 2.65 7.40
N MET A 142 19.84 3.22 6.35
CA MET A 142 19.19 3.54 5.07
C MET A 142 18.08 4.60 5.19
N VAL A 143 18.17 5.50 6.18
CA VAL A 143 17.35 6.71 6.27
C VAL A 143 18.25 7.95 6.18
N HIS A 144 18.90 8.24 5.05
CA HIS A 144 18.91 7.48 3.78
C HIS A 144 20.21 6.69 3.53
N TRP A 145 21.26 6.92 4.33
CA TRP A 145 22.54 6.21 4.24
C TRP A 145 22.71 5.11 5.31
N PRO A 146 23.61 4.13 5.12
CA PRO A 146 23.71 2.95 5.97
C PRO A 146 24.23 3.19 7.40
N GLU A 147 24.88 4.32 7.66
CA GLU A 147 25.50 4.71 8.95
C GLU A 147 24.62 5.60 9.82
N VAL A 148 23.52 6.11 9.29
CA VAL A 148 22.69 7.13 9.95
C VAL A 148 22.24 6.67 11.33
N ILE A 149 22.37 7.58 12.29
CA ILE A 149 21.94 7.40 13.68
C ILE A 149 21.24 8.68 14.16
N VAL A 150 20.05 8.55 14.76
CA VAL A 150 19.33 9.69 15.36
C VAL A 150 19.64 9.77 16.85
N THR A 151 19.57 10.97 17.42
CA THR A 151 19.95 11.22 18.82
C THR A 151 18.78 11.86 19.55
N TYR A 152 18.38 11.29 20.68
CA TYR A 152 17.31 11.80 21.52
C TYR A 152 17.85 12.34 22.84
N ASP A 153 17.54 13.59 23.15
CA ASP A 153 17.83 14.18 24.45
C ASP A 153 16.64 14.03 25.41
N SER A 154 16.86 13.31 26.49
CA SER A 154 15.84 12.99 27.48
C SER A 154 15.47 14.14 28.43
N LYS A 155 16.32 15.17 28.56
CA LYS A 155 16.03 16.34 29.41
C LYS A 155 15.02 17.25 28.71
N ASP A 156 15.37 17.72 27.51
CA ASP A 156 14.55 18.67 26.76
C ASP A 156 13.55 18.01 25.80
N LYS A 157 13.52 16.67 25.72
CA LYS A 157 12.60 15.91 24.87
C LYS A 157 12.78 16.22 23.38
N VAL A 158 14.04 16.38 22.97
CA VAL A 158 14.43 16.77 21.59
C VAL A 158 14.94 15.55 20.84
N LEU A 159 14.41 15.30 19.64
CA LEU A 159 14.97 14.35 18.69
C LEU A 159 15.77 15.09 17.62
N PHE A 160 17.09 14.89 17.59
CA PHE A 160 17.94 15.27 16.46
C PHE A 160 17.85 14.16 15.41
N SER A 161 17.15 14.44 14.30
CA SER A 161 16.61 13.41 13.41
C SER A 161 17.47 13.10 12.18
N ALA A 162 18.70 13.61 12.12
CA ALA A 162 19.50 13.64 10.89
C ALA A 162 18.66 14.25 9.75
N ASP A 163 18.66 13.67 8.55
CA ASP A 163 17.83 14.12 7.42
C ASP A 163 16.33 13.85 7.58
N GLY A 164 15.97 12.97 8.53
CA GLY A 164 14.58 12.70 8.85
C GLY A 164 13.87 13.99 9.24
N PHE A 165 12.64 14.17 8.76
CA PHE A 165 11.79 15.35 8.94
C PHE A 165 12.28 16.66 8.29
N GLY A 166 13.33 16.59 7.47
CA GLY A 166 13.80 17.73 6.70
C GLY A 166 12.88 18.16 5.57
N LYS A 167 13.15 19.35 5.02
CA LYS A 167 12.59 19.86 3.77
C LYS A 167 13.63 20.65 2.99
N PHE A 168 13.40 20.83 1.69
CA PHE A 168 14.13 21.84 0.93
C PHE A 168 13.72 23.25 1.39
N GLY A 169 14.62 24.23 1.21
CA GLY A 169 14.39 25.63 1.57
C GLY A 169 15.31 26.14 2.70
N ALA A 170 15.67 27.42 2.62
CA ALA A 170 16.35 28.14 3.69
C ALA A 170 15.38 28.50 4.83
N LEU A 171 15.92 28.68 6.04
CA LEU A 171 15.11 28.97 7.25
C LEU A 171 14.51 30.37 7.31
N ASP A 172 15.02 31.30 6.51
CA ASP A 172 14.57 32.69 6.43
C ASP A 172 13.49 32.91 5.35
N VAL A 173 12.95 31.83 4.79
CA VAL A 173 11.84 31.84 3.84
C VAL A 173 10.58 31.28 4.52
N GLU A 174 9.48 32.05 4.49
CA GLU A 174 8.18 31.63 4.98
C GLU A 174 7.45 30.80 3.92
N GLU A 175 7.31 29.49 4.17
CA GLU A 175 6.56 28.56 3.31
C GLU A 175 6.04 27.38 4.15
N ASP A 176 4.97 26.74 3.67
CA ASP A 176 4.42 25.56 4.34
C ASP A 176 5.42 24.40 4.32
N TRP A 177 5.47 23.63 5.42
CA TRP A 177 6.45 22.55 5.56
C TRP A 177 6.13 21.40 4.61
N ALA A 178 4.86 21.02 4.47
CA ALA A 178 4.51 19.73 3.89
C ALA A 178 4.84 19.58 2.41
N CYS A 179 4.75 20.66 1.62
CA CYS A 179 5.02 20.58 0.18
C CYS A 179 6.51 20.24 -0.10
N GLU A 180 7.43 21.05 0.41
CA GLU A 180 8.87 20.81 0.24
C GLU A 180 9.36 19.61 1.06
N ALA A 181 8.74 19.30 2.21
CA ALA A 181 9.06 18.10 2.97
C ALA A 181 8.65 16.83 2.21
N ARG A 182 7.51 16.83 1.52
CA ARG A 182 7.10 15.71 0.67
C ARG A 182 8.07 15.54 -0.50
N ARG A 183 8.44 16.65 -1.15
CA ARG A 183 9.42 16.64 -2.26
C ARG A 183 10.78 16.14 -1.78
N TYR A 184 11.24 16.59 -0.63
CA TYR A 184 12.48 16.14 0.02
C TYR A 184 12.42 14.66 0.38
N TYR A 185 11.39 14.24 1.12
CA TYR A 185 11.22 12.85 1.53
C TYR A 185 11.18 11.90 0.33
N ILE A 186 10.34 12.18 -0.67
CA ILE A 186 10.22 11.32 -1.86
C ILE A 186 11.50 11.35 -2.70
N GLY A 187 12.15 12.51 -2.82
CA GLY A 187 13.41 12.68 -3.52
C GLY A 187 14.54 11.84 -2.93
N ILE A 188 14.75 11.97 -1.62
CA ILE A 188 15.93 11.48 -0.89
C ILE A 188 15.68 10.10 -0.27
N VAL A 189 14.61 9.95 0.52
CA VAL A 189 14.37 8.78 1.39
C VAL A 189 13.32 7.81 0.82
N GLY A 190 12.48 8.24 -0.13
CA GLY A 190 11.22 7.57 -0.51
C GLY A 190 11.33 6.10 -0.91
N LYS A 191 12.52 5.65 -1.34
CA LYS A 191 12.82 4.24 -1.60
C LYS A 191 12.78 3.36 -0.34
N TYR A 192 13.12 3.91 0.82
CA TYR A 192 13.38 3.19 2.06
C TYR A 192 12.22 3.27 3.07
N GLY A 193 10.98 3.23 2.57
CA GLY A 193 9.78 3.36 3.42
C GLY A 193 9.73 2.34 4.57
N ALA A 194 10.17 1.10 4.34
CA ALA A 194 10.21 0.07 5.39
C ALA A 194 11.19 0.41 6.53
N GLN A 195 12.32 1.04 6.21
CA GLN A 195 13.33 1.47 7.17
C GLN A 195 12.84 2.68 7.96
N VAL A 196 12.14 3.61 7.31
CA VAL A 196 11.49 4.74 7.98
C VAL A 196 10.40 4.23 8.94
N GLN A 197 9.56 3.29 8.51
CA GLN A 197 8.56 2.64 9.38
C GLN A 197 9.20 1.97 10.61
N ALA A 198 10.34 1.29 10.43
CA ALA A 198 11.09 0.71 11.54
C ALA A 198 11.64 1.78 12.51
N LEU A 199 12.12 2.91 11.98
CA LEU A 199 12.57 4.04 12.79
C LEU A 199 11.41 4.68 13.57
N LEU A 200 10.28 4.96 12.91
CA LEU A 200 9.09 5.53 13.55
C LEU A 200 8.60 4.63 14.71
N LYS A 201 8.62 3.30 14.52
CA LYS A 201 8.27 2.36 15.59
C LYS A 201 9.21 2.44 16.80
N LYS A 202 10.51 2.65 16.60
CA LYS A 202 11.46 2.86 17.69
C LYS A 202 11.23 4.21 18.38
N ALA A 203 11.05 5.26 17.57
CA ALA A 203 10.82 6.63 18.04
C ALA A 203 9.52 6.77 18.85
N ALA A 204 8.49 5.96 18.55
CA ALA A 204 7.23 5.93 19.30
C ALA A 204 7.40 5.56 20.79
N GLY A 205 8.53 4.95 21.18
CA GLY A 205 8.87 4.69 22.58
C GLY A 205 9.50 5.88 23.32
N LEU A 206 9.78 6.99 22.62
CA LEU A 206 10.42 8.18 23.15
C LEU A 206 9.37 9.27 23.40
N ASP A 207 9.55 10.05 24.47
CA ASP A 207 8.73 11.22 24.78
C ASP A 207 9.27 12.43 24.02
N ILE A 208 8.91 12.58 22.74
CA ILE A 208 9.44 13.63 21.86
C ILE A 208 8.50 14.83 21.88
N GLN A 209 9.06 16.03 22.11
CA GLN A 209 8.35 17.31 22.05
C GLN A 209 8.88 18.25 20.95
N THR A 210 10.11 18.04 20.50
CA THR A 210 10.75 18.82 19.43
C THR A 210 11.54 17.91 18.50
N ILE A 211 11.48 18.15 17.19
CA ILE A 211 12.31 17.47 16.19
C ILE A 211 13.24 18.49 15.52
N CYS A 212 14.53 18.21 15.54
CA CYS A 212 15.61 19.02 15.00
C CYS A 212 16.25 18.31 13.80
N PRO A 213 15.76 18.55 12.57
CA PRO A 213 16.33 17.97 11.36
C PRO A 213 17.63 18.67 10.94
N LEU A 214 18.38 18.04 10.02
CA LEU A 214 19.57 18.61 9.40
C LEU A 214 19.27 19.61 8.27
N HIS A 215 18.03 19.62 7.77
CA HIS A 215 17.52 20.64 6.85
C HIS A 215 16.11 21.10 7.26
N GLY A 216 15.78 22.35 6.93
CA GLY A 216 14.45 22.90 7.20
C GLY A 216 14.23 23.26 8.68
N PRO A 217 13.02 23.69 9.04
CA PRO A 217 12.74 24.25 10.36
C PRO A 217 12.75 23.18 11.46
N VAL A 218 13.00 23.64 12.69
CA VAL A 218 12.73 22.86 13.89
C VAL A 218 11.22 22.70 14.05
N LEU A 219 10.78 21.45 14.26
CA LEU A 219 9.36 21.10 14.35
C LEU A 219 8.94 21.01 15.82
N THR A 220 7.90 21.74 16.20
CA THR A 220 7.37 21.81 17.57
C THR A 220 5.84 21.80 17.54
N GLU A 221 5.22 21.58 18.72
CA GLU A 221 3.77 21.61 18.97
C GLU A 221 2.95 20.50 18.28
N ASN A 222 2.85 20.53 16.95
CA ASN A 222 1.99 19.63 16.17
C ASN A 222 2.75 18.41 15.63
N LEU A 223 3.48 17.70 16.50
CA LEU A 223 4.27 16.54 16.08
C LEU A 223 3.43 15.41 15.45
N GLY A 224 2.17 15.26 15.88
CA GLY A 224 1.25 14.28 15.30
C GLY A 224 1.03 14.48 13.80
N TYR A 225 0.99 15.73 13.33
CA TYR A 225 0.87 16.05 11.91
C TYR A 225 2.11 15.62 11.11
N TYR A 226 3.30 16.02 11.55
CA TYR A 226 4.56 15.71 10.87
C TYR A 226 4.84 14.20 10.84
N ILE A 227 4.65 13.54 11.98
CA ILE A 227 4.83 12.09 12.11
C ILE A 227 3.78 11.33 11.29
N GLY A 228 2.52 11.79 11.28
CA GLY A 228 1.46 11.19 10.47
C GLY A 228 1.72 11.28 8.96
N LEU A 229 2.29 12.39 8.49
CA LEU A 229 2.74 12.53 7.10
C LEU A 229 3.90 11.58 6.78
N TYR A 230 4.93 11.50 7.63
CA TYR A 230 6.02 10.54 7.45
C TYR A 230 5.53 9.09 7.46
N ASP A 231 4.59 8.73 8.33
CA ASP A 231 3.94 7.41 8.37
C ASP A 231 3.21 7.12 7.06
N THR A 232 2.43 8.09 6.56
CA THR A 232 1.73 8.00 5.27
C THR A 232 2.71 7.80 4.11
N TRP A 233 3.78 8.60 4.03
CA TRP A 233 4.74 8.53 2.93
C TRP A 233 5.55 7.23 2.96
N SER A 234 5.99 6.80 4.15
CA SER A 234 6.81 5.60 4.31
C SER A 234 6.05 4.28 4.18
N SER A 235 4.73 4.30 4.45
CA SER A 235 3.83 3.18 4.13
C SER A 235 3.38 3.17 2.67
N TYR A 236 3.77 4.17 1.87
CA TYR A 236 3.27 4.39 0.50
C TYR A 236 1.74 4.57 0.46
N GLY A 237 1.17 5.10 1.54
CA GLY A 237 -0.23 5.44 1.67
C GLY A 237 -0.65 6.56 0.71
N VAL A 238 -1.95 6.78 0.63
CA VAL A 238 -2.54 7.92 -0.09
C VAL A 238 -2.63 9.07 0.90
N GLU A 239 -1.99 10.19 0.59
CA GLU A 239 -2.05 11.38 1.44
C GLU A 239 -3.28 12.22 1.16
N SER A 240 -3.65 12.38 -0.12
CA SER A 240 -4.76 13.23 -0.52
C SER A 240 -5.68 12.51 -1.50
N GLU A 241 -6.98 12.72 -1.33
CA GLU A 241 -7.98 12.30 -2.29
C GLU A 241 -7.86 13.11 -3.60
N GLY A 242 -7.88 12.42 -4.73
CA GLY A 242 -7.76 13.05 -6.03
C GLY A 242 -7.09 12.17 -7.07
N ILE A 243 -6.90 12.75 -8.26
CA ILE A 243 -6.28 12.09 -9.41
C ILE A 243 -5.20 13.01 -9.97
N VAL A 244 -4.00 12.49 -10.16
CA VAL A 244 -2.93 13.18 -10.90
C VAL A 244 -2.88 12.68 -12.34
N ILE A 245 -2.71 13.59 -13.29
CA ILE A 245 -2.50 13.29 -14.70
C ILE A 245 -1.10 13.78 -15.08
N ALA A 246 -0.19 12.84 -15.32
CA ALA A 246 1.13 13.14 -15.84
C ALA A 246 1.12 12.92 -17.37
N TYR A 247 1.55 13.91 -18.13
CA TYR A 247 1.49 13.81 -19.59
C TYR A 247 2.68 14.42 -20.32
N THR A 248 2.85 13.99 -21.57
CA THR A 248 3.70 14.67 -22.57
C THR A 248 2.93 14.86 -23.87
N SER A 249 3.19 15.94 -24.59
CA SER A 249 2.52 16.21 -25.87
C SER A 249 3.40 16.95 -26.86
N VAL A 250 3.70 16.30 -27.99
CA VAL A 250 4.55 16.87 -29.05
C VAL A 250 3.77 17.91 -29.88
N TYR A 251 2.58 17.54 -30.36
CA TYR A 251 1.76 18.38 -31.25
C TYR A 251 0.46 18.87 -30.60
N GLY A 252 0.31 18.73 -29.28
CA GLY A 252 -0.83 19.23 -28.52
C GLY A 252 -2.07 18.33 -28.51
N ASN A 253 -2.15 17.26 -29.30
CA ASN A 253 -3.33 16.39 -29.32
C ASN A 253 -3.49 15.56 -28.03
N THR A 254 -2.40 15.03 -27.46
CA THR A 254 -2.42 14.38 -26.14
C THR A 254 -2.83 15.38 -25.05
N LYS A 255 -2.32 16.62 -25.10
CA LYS A 255 -2.71 17.68 -24.18
C LYS A 255 -4.22 17.97 -24.26
N LYS A 256 -4.79 18.07 -25.47
CA LYS A 256 -6.25 18.26 -25.64
C LYS A 256 -7.06 17.15 -24.97
N ALA A 257 -6.64 15.88 -25.11
CA ALA A 257 -7.29 14.75 -24.46
C ALA A 257 -7.18 14.80 -22.94
N VAL A 258 -5.99 15.10 -22.41
CA VAL A 258 -5.75 15.27 -20.97
C VAL A 258 -6.64 16.38 -20.38
N MET A 259 -6.76 17.52 -21.06
CA MET A 259 -7.60 18.62 -20.59
C MET A 259 -9.09 18.25 -20.59
N GLN A 260 -9.56 17.49 -21.60
CA GLN A 260 -10.93 16.98 -21.60
C GLN A 260 -11.17 15.95 -20.50
N LEU A 261 -10.22 15.04 -20.25
CA LEU A 261 -10.32 14.09 -19.13
C LEU A 261 -10.37 14.83 -17.80
N ALA A 262 -9.47 15.80 -17.58
CA ALA A 262 -9.42 16.57 -16.34
C ALA A 262 -10.76 17.25 -16.03
N GLU A 263 -11.41 17.85 -17.04
CA GLU A 263 -12.73 18.45 -16.88
C GLU A 263 -13.81 17.40 -16.55
N LYS A 264 -13.79 16.25 -17.24
CA LYS A 264 -14.71 15.14 -16.95
C LYS A 264 -14.56 14.64 -15.52
N LEU A 265 -13.33 14.41 -15.04
CA LEU A 265 -13.06 13.97 -13.68
C LEU A 265 -13.62 14.96 -12.64
N LYS A 266 -13.39 16.27 -12.84
CA LYS A 266 -13.96 17.33 -11.99
C LYS A 266 -15.48 17.32 -12.01
N SER A 267 -16.10 17.23 -13.20
CA SER A 267 -17.56 17.20 -13.35
C SER A 267 -18.22 15.98 -12.68
N LYS A 268 -17.47 14.88 -12.52
CA LYS A 268 -17.91 13.65 -11.85
C LYS A 268 -17.63 13.65 -10.34
N GLY A 269 -17.19 14.79 -9.79
CA GLY A 269 -17.00 14.97 -8.35
C GLY A 269 -15.64 14.54 -7.82
N CYS A 270 -14.62 14.38 -8.67
CA CYS A 270 -13.26 14.19 -8.19
C CYS A 270 -12.83 15.43 -7.37
N PRO A 271 -12.40 15.28 -6.10
CA PRO A 271 -12.14 16.41 -5.21
C PRO A 271 -10.94 17.25 -5.64
N ASN A 272 -9.92 16.60 -6.23
CA ASN A 272 -8.78 17.29 -6.80
C ASN A 272 -8.27 16.60 -8.08
N VAL A 273 -7.90 17.41 -9.08
CA VAL A 273 -7.31 16.93 -10.33
C VAL A 273 -6.06 17.76 -10.62
N VAL A 274 -4.89 17.13 -10.46
CA VAL A 274 -3.59 17.74 -10.73
C VAL A 274 -3.11 17.33 -12.12
N VAL A 275 -2.55 18.26 -12.89
CA VAL A 275 -2.14 18.01 -14.28
C VAL A 275 -0.72 18.49 -14.50
N ASN A 276 0.18 17.54 -14.74
CA ASN A 276 1.62 17.76 -14.88
C ASN A 276 2.07 17.55 -16.33
N ASP A 277 2.52 18.63 -16.98
CA ASP A 277 3.20 18.58 -18.29
C ASP A 277 4.68 18.26 -18.07
N LEU A 278 5.04 16.98 -18.16
CA LEU A 278 6.36 16.47 -17.79
C LEU A 278 7.51 17.06 -18.62
N ALA A 279 7.21 17.69 -19.77
CA ALA A 279 8.22 18.36 -20.59
C ALA A 279 8.45 19.82 -20.16
N ARG A 280 7.70 20.33 -19.18
CA ARG A 280 7.66 21.76 -18.79
C ARG A 280 7.67 21.99 -17.28
N CYS A 281 7.14 21.08 -16.47
CA CYS A 281 7.13 21.21 -15.01
C CYS A 281 8.44 20.70 -14.39
N ASP A 282 8.61 20.95 -13.09
CA ASP A 282 9.64 20.27 -12.29
C ASP A 282 9.30 18.77 -12.21
N MET A 283 10.26 17.93 -12.55
CA MET A 283 10.10 16.47 -12.52
C MET A 283 9.96 15.96 -11.08
N ALA A 284 10.64 16.56 -10.11
CA ALA A 284 10.58 16.16 -8.71
C ALA A 284 9.21 16.47 -8.10
N GLU A 285 8.60 17.61 -8.44
CA GLU A 285 7.22 17.94 -8.04
C GLU A 285 6.21 17.00 -8.68
N ALA A 286 6.36 16.69 -9.97
CA ALA A 286 5.46 15.73 -10.62
C ALA A 286 5.53 14.33 -9.98
N VAL A 287 6.74 13.91 -9.59
CA VAL A 287 6.96 12.63 -8.89
C VAL A 287 6.32 12.67 -7.51
N GLU A 288 6.51 13.75 -6.76
CA GLU A 288 5.86 14.00 -5.47
C GLU A 288 4.33 13.88 -5.57
N ASP A 289 3.70 14.55 -6.55
CA ASP A 289 2.25 14.45 -6.79
C ASP A 289 1.81 12.99 -7.03
N ALA A 290 2.60 12.20 -7.75
CA ALA A 290 2.29 10.78 -7.98
C ALA A 290 2.20 9.98 -6.68
N PHE A 291 3.10 10.26 -5.73
CA PHE A 291 3.06 9.63 -4.41
C PHE A 291 1.95 10.20 -3.52
N ARG A 292 1.49 11.44 -3.75
CA ARG A 292 0.42 12.06 -2.96
C ARG A 292 -0.97 11.43 -3.19
N TYR A 293 -1.33 11.14 -4.44
CA TYR A 293 -2.68 10.68 -4.82
C TYR A 293 -2.75 9.16 -5.03
N GLY A 294 -3.92 8.57 -4.78
CA GLY A 294 -4.15 7.13 -4.99
C GLY A 294 -4.35 6.69 -6.44
N LYS A 295 -4.63 7.64 -7.34
CA LYS A 295 -4.99 7.39 -8.74
C LYS A 295 -4.13 8.26 -9.66
N ILE A 296 -3.52 7.66 -10.68
CA ILE A 296 -2.69 8.35 -11.67
C ILE A 296 -3.09 8.00 -13.10
N VAL A 297 -3.10 9.00 -13.98
CA VAL A 297 -3.24 8.83 -15.42
C VAL A 297 -1.91 9.17 -16.09
N LEU A 298 -1.35 8.22 -16.85
CA LEU A 298 -0.14 8.41 -17.63
C LEU A 298 -0.51 8.58 -19.10
N ALA A 299 -0.21 9.75 -19.67
CA ALA A 299 -0.62 10.13 -21.01
C ALA A 299 0.59 10.51 -21.89
N THR A 300 0.88 9.72 -22.92
CA THR A 300 2.08 9.99 -23.75
C THR A 300 1.89 9.54 -25.20
N THR A 301 2.78 10.01 -26.07
CA THR A 301 2.86 9.53 -27.44
C THR A 301 3.81 8.34 -27.53
N THR A 302 3.54 7.41 -28.45
CA THR A 302 4.56 6.49 -28.91
C THR A 302 5.66 7.28 -29.62
N TYR A 303 6.91 7.02 -29.23
CA TYR A 303 8.09 7.71 -29.72
C TYR A 303 9.21 6.70 -29.91
N ASN A 304 9.71 6.53 -31.14
CA ASN A 304 10.76 5.55 -31.48
C ASN A 304 10.44 4.11 -31.04
N ALA A 305 9.19 3.67 -31.25
CA ALA A 305 8.66 2.38 -30.78
C ALA A 305 8.66 2.18 -29.24
N GLU A 306 8.96 3.24 -28.49
CA GLU A 306 8.92 3.36 -27.04
C GLU A 306 7.95 4.50 -26.65
N ILE A 307 8.17 5.11 -25.47
CA ILE A 307 7.45 6.29 -24.99
C ILE A 307 8.33 7.53 -25.02
N PHE A 308 7.70 8.71 -24.94
CA PHE A 308 8.42 9.98 -24.92
C PHE A 308 9.42 10.07 -23.76
N PRO A 309 10.65 10.62 -23.95
CA PRO A 309 11.72 10.56 -22.95
C PRO A 309 11.35 11.06 -21.55
N PHE A 310 10.61 12.17 -21.44
CA PHE A 310 10.19 12.69 -20.13
C PHE A 310 9.20 11.76 -19.41
N MET A 311 8.33 11.05 -20.15
CA MET A 311 7.46 10.03 -19.54
C MET A 311 8.27 8.81 -19.08
N HIS A 312 9.26 8.40 -19.87
CA HIS A 312 10.17 7.33 -19.46
C HIS A 312 10.90 7.70 -18.17
N GLN A 313 11.53 8.87 -18.14
CA GLN A 313 12.23 9.38 -16.96
C GLN A 313 11.31 9.45 -15.73
N PHE A 314 10.09 9.96 -15.91
CA PHE A 314 9.09 10.01 -14.85
C PHE A 314 8.79 8.63 -14.25
N ILE A 315 8.47 7.63 -15.08
CA ILE A 315 8.18 6.27 -14.59
C ILE A 315 9.43 5.63 -13.96
N THR A 316 10.63 5.89 -14.50
CA THR A 316 11.89 5.46 -13.88
C THR A 316 12.01 6.04 -12.46
N HIS A 317 11.79 7.34 -12.27
CA HIS A 317 11.85 7.96 -10.94
C HIS A 317 10.83 7.37 -9.96
N LEU A 318 9.62 7.04 -10.41
CA LEU A 318 8.62 6.36 -9.59
C LEU A 318 9.10 4.96 -9.15
N THR A 319 9.55 4.14 -10.10
CA THR A 319 9.92 2.74 -9.84
C THR A 319 11.19 2.62 -9.01
N GLU A 320 12.17 3.52 -9.17
CA GLU A 320 13.37 3.60 -8.32
C GLU A 320 13.04 3.88 -6.85
N ARG A 321 11.91 4.55 -6.61
CA ARG A 321 11.37 4.92 -5.28
C ARG A 321 10.28 3.96 -4.80
N ASN A 322 10.22 2.75 -5.37
CA ASN A 322 9.30 1.69 -4.95
C ASN A 322 7.82 2.12 -5.01
N PHE A 323 7.43 2.85 -6.07
CA PHE A 323 6.04 3.24 -6.32
C PHE A 323 5.11 2.02 -6.33
N GLN A 324 4.06 2.04 -5.52
CA GLN A 324 3.16 0.92 -5.25
C GLN A 324 1.82 1.38 -4.68
N ASN A 325 0.84 0.47 -4.56
CA ASN A 325 -0.49 0.74 -3.98
C ASN A 325 -1.25 1.86 -4.72
N ARG A 326 -1.31 1.82 -6.05
CA ARG A 326 -1.93 2.86 -6.88
C ARG A 326 -2.84 2.27 -7.94
N THR A 327 -3.86 3.02 -8.32
CA THR A 327 -4.62 2.75 -9.54
C THR A 327 -4.02 3.56 -10.69
N VAL A 328 -3.68 2.91 -11.79
CA VAL A 328 -2.98 3.51 -12.94
C VAL A 328 -3.83 3.37 -14.20
N ALA A 329 -4.04 4.48 -14.90
CA ALA A 329 -4.71 4.53 -16.19
C ALA A 329 -3.78 5.05 -17.28
N PHE A 330 -4.10 4.72 -18.54
CA PHE A 330 -3.28 5.08 -19.69
C PHE A 330 -4.06 5.84 -20.76
N ILE A 331 -3.42 6.87 -21.31
CA ILE A 331 -3.77 7.49 -22.58
C ILE A 331 -2.57 7.34 -23.52
N GLU A 332 -2.74 6.61 -24.62
CA GLU A 332 -1.74 6.51 -25.66
C GLU A 332 -2.11 7.32 -26.90
N ASN A 333 -1.11 7.92 -27.53
CA ASN A 333 -1.26 8.58 -28.83
C ASN A 333 -0.22 8.03 -29.83
N GLY A 334 -0.65 7.75 -31.06
CA GLY A 334 0.23 7.36 -32.15
C GLY A 334 -0.51 7.40 -33.50
N SER A 335 0.21 7.46 -34.62
CA SER A 335 -0.43 7.63 -35.93
C SER A 335 -0.57 6.33 -36.74
N TRP A 336 0.31 5.34 -36.55
CA TRP A 336 0.30 4.09 -37.34
C TRP A 336 0.58 2.83 -36.51
N ALA A 337 1.21 2.93 -35.35
CA ALA A 337 1.49 1.81 -34.45
C ALA A 337 1.63 2.29 -32.99
N PRO A 338 0.54 2.73 -32.34
CA PRO A 338 0.57 3.10 -30.92
C PRO A 338 0.91 1.87 -30.05
N LEU A 339 1.90 2.05 -29.18
CA LEU A 339 2.46 1.05 -28.26
C LEU A 339 2.66 1.60 -26.84
N ALA A 340 2.38 2.89 -26.63
CA ALA A 340 2.79 3.61 -25.43
C ALA A 340 2.13 3.04 -24.17
N ALA A 341 0.85 2.66 -24.23
CA ALA A 341 0.17 2.07 -23.07
C ALA A 341 0.83 0.76 -22.63
N ARG A 342 1.21 -0.09 -23.60
CA ARG A 342 1.91 -1.36 -23.33
C ARG A 342 3.28 -1.13 -22.70
N VAL A 343 4.05 -0.16 -23.20
CA VAL A 343 5.37 0.19 -22.66
C VAL A 343 5.25 0.73 -21.22
N MET A 344 4.35 1.69 -20.97
CA MET A 344 4.14 2.24 -19.63
C MET A 344 3.68 1.16 -18.64
N LYS A 345 2.78 0.27 -19.06
CA LYS A 345 2.37 -0.89 -18.25
C LYS A 345 3.55 -1.79 -17.91
N GLY A 346 4.37 -2.15 -18.89
CA GLY A 346 5.56 -2.97 -18.73
C GLY A 346 6.57 -2.40 -17.72
N MET A 347 6.78 -1.08 -17.76
CA MET A 347 7.67 -0.40 -16.80
C MET A 347 7.18 -0.48 -15.35
N LEU A 348 5.87 -0.64 -15.12
CA LEU A 348 5.25 -0.72 -13.79
C LEU A 348 4.97 -2.17 -13.33
N GLU A 349 5.23 -3.20 -14.13
CA GLU A 349 4.89 -4.60 -13.80
C GLU A 349 5.54 -5.11 -12.52
N LYS A 350 6.71 -4.57 -12.15
CA LYS A 350 7.44 -4.95 -10.92
C LYS A 350 6.99 -4.17 -9.69
N SER A 351 6.19 -3.12 -9.86
CA SER A 351 5.61 -2.37 -8.76
C SER A 351 4.55 -3.19 -8.05
N LYS A 352 4.55 -3.13 -6.72
CA LYS A 352 3.61 -3.91 -5.90
C LYS A 352 2.23 -3.27 -5.92
N ASN A 353 1.18 -4.10 -5.90
CA ASN A 353 -0.20 -3.67 -5.70
C ASN A 353 -0.64 -2.51 -6.63
N ILE A 354 -0.17 -2.52 -7.88
CA ILE A 354 -0.68 -1.61 -8.91
C ILE A 354 -1.93 -2.24 -9.52
N LYS A 355 -3.04 -1.51 -9.47
CA LYS A 355 -4.25 -1.85 -10.21
C LYS A 355 -4.28 -1.05 -11.50
N PHE A 356 -4.30 -1.71 -12.65
CA PHE A 356 -4.48 -1.02 -13.92
C PHE A 356 -5.96 -0.84 -14.21
N CYS A 357 -6.35 0.31 -14.74
CA CYS A 357 -7.70 0.50 -15.25
C CYS A 357 -7.96 -0.39 -16.47
N GLU A 358 -9.19 -0.88 -16.57
CA GLU A 358 -9.65 -1.69 -17.71
C GLU A 358 -9.77 -0.82 -18.96
N ASN A 359 -10.23 0.43 -18.82
CA ASN A 359 -10.36 1.36 -19.93
C ASN A 359 -9.03 2.05 -20.24
N THR A 360 -8.46 1.78 -21.41
CA THR A 360 -7.33 2.52 -21.98
C THR A 360 -7.81 3.42 -23.11
N VAL A 361 -7.36 4.69 -23.13
CA VAL A 361 -7.71 5.63 -24.21
C VAL A 361 -6.65 5.58 -25.30
N LYS A 362 -7.10 5.35 -26.53
CA LYS A 362 -6.24 5.23 -27.71
C LYS A 362 -6.55 6.34 -28.71
N ILE A 363 -5.55 7.19 -28.96
CA ILE A 363 -5.67 8.34 -29.86
C ILE A 363 -4.87 8.07 -31.13
N PHE A 364 -5.55 8.13 -32.28
CA PHE A 364 -4.90 8.06 -33.59
C PHE A 364 -4.65 9.46 -34.16
N SER A 365 -3.47 10.02 -33.86
CA SER A 365 -3.06 11.39 -34.18
C SER A 365 -3.82 12.48 -33.42
N ALA A 366 -5.16 12.49 -33.49
CA ALA A 366 -6.04 13.47 -32.84
C ALA A 366 -7.30 12.80 -32.28
N LEU A 367 -7.98 13.50 -31.36
CA LEU A 367 -9.25 13.04 -30.81
C LEU A 367 -10.32 12.93 -31.90
N ASN A 368 -11.18 11.93 -31.73
CA ASN A 368 -12.36 11.64 -32.53
C ASN A 368 -13.47 11.12 -31.60
N ASP A 369 -14.62 10.73 -32.15
CA ASP A 369 -15.77 10.28 -31.35
C ASP A 369 -15.45 9.03 -30.53
N GLU A 370 -14.70 8.07 -31.09
CA GLU A 370 -14.30 6.83 -30.41
C GLU A 370 -13.41 7.11 -29.19
N SER A 371 -12.32 7.85 -29.38
CA SER A 371 -11.41 8.23 -28.29
C SER A 371 -12.08 9.14 -27.27
N SER A 372 -13.07 9.94 -27.68
CA SER A 372 -13.89 10.74 -26.76
C SER A 372 -14.81 9.88 -25.90
N ALA A 373 -15.39 8.81 -26.45
CA ALA A 373 -16.16 7.83 -25.68
C ALA A 373 -15.25 7.04 -24.71
N GLN A 374 -14.03 6.70 -25.12
CA GLN A 374 -13.04 6.07 -24.24
C GLN A 374 -12.64 6.99 -23.07
N LEU A 375 -12.49 8.31 -23.31
CA LEU A 375 -12.26 9.27 -22.23
C LEU A 375 -13.42 9.30 -21.21
N GLU A 376 -14.66 9.18 -21.68
CA GLU A 376 -15.84 9.11 -20.82
C GLU A 376 -15.85 7.82 -19.97
N ALA A 377 -15.59 6.68 -20.60
CA ALA A 377 -15.51 5.39 -19.91
C ALA A 377 -14.40 5.38 -18.85
N LEU A 378 -13.21 5.88 -19.18
CA LEU A 378 -12.10 6.01 -18.23
C LEU A 378 -12.45 6.97 -17.07
N ALA A 379 -13.12 8.10 -17.36
CA ALA A 379 -13.55 9.02 -16.32
C ALA A 379 -14.57 8.39 -15.37
N ASN A 380 -15.51 7.59 -15.88
CA ASN A 380 -16.45 6.84 -15.06
C ASN A 380 -15.75 5.81 -14.17
N GLU A 381 -14.79 5.06 -14.71
CA GLU A 381 -14.03 4.08 -13.95
C GLU A 381 -13.21 4.73 -12.82
N LEU A 382 -12.49 5.81 -13.12
CA LEU A 382 -11.67 6.51 -12.13
C LEU A 382 -12.52 7.21 -11.04
N CYS A 383 -13.74 7.63 -11.38
CA CYS A 383 -14.65 8.32 -10.47
C CYS A 383 -15.77 7.43 -9.91
N MET A 384 -15.70 6.10 -10.07
CA MET A 384 -16.76 5.18 -9.64
C MET A 384 -17.17 5.41 -8.17
N ASP A 385 -16.19 5.56 -7.29
CA ASP A 385 -16.42 5.79 -5.85
C ASP A 385 -17.15 7.12 -5.59
N TYR A 386 -16.83 8.16 -6.36
CA TYR A 386 -17.44 9.49 -6.23
C TYR A 386 -18.86 9.52 -6.83
N LEU A 387 -19.08 8.78 -7.92
CA LEU A 387 -20.38 8.66 -8.58
C LEU A 387 -21.38 7.87 -7.72
N ALA A 388 -20.91 6.81 -7.05
CA ALA A 388 -21.74 5.98 -6.17
C ALA A 388 -22.21 6.73 -4.91
N GLN A 389 -21.50 7.78 -4.50
CA GLN A 389 -21.86 8.62 -3.35
C GLN A 389 -22.88 9.73 -3.71
N GLN A 390 -23.07 10.02 -4.99
CA GLN A 390 -23.94 11.10 -5.44
C GLN A 390 -25.34 10.58 -5.79
N ASP A 391 -26.36 11.19 -5.19
CA ASP A 391 -27.75 10.77 -5.32
C ASP A 391 -28.26 10.67 -6.78
N ALA A 392 -27.75 11.54 -7.65
CA ALA A 392 -28.16 11.64 -9.05
C ALA A 392 -27.50 10.60 -9.97
N THR A 393 -26.35 10.04 -9.57
CA THR A 393 -25.53 9.16 -10.41
C THR A 393 -25.36 7.75 -9.84
N ALA A 394 -25.71 7.54 -8.57
CA ALA A 394 -25.64 6.24 -7.94
C ALA A 394 -26.63 5.25 -8.57
N ASP A 395 -26.17 4.06 -8.94
CA ASP A 395 -27.06 2.93 -9.23
C ASP A 395 -27.61 2.36 -7.91
N LYS A 396 -28.84 2.75 -7.58
CA LYS A 396 -29.51 2.36 -6.34
C LYS A 396 -30.05 0.92 -6.37
N ASN A 397 -29.92 0.20 -7.48
CA ASN A 397 -30.45 -1.16 -7.67
C ASN A 397 -29.38 -2.17 -8.11
N ASP A 398 -28.10 -1.85 -7.98
CA ASP A 398 -27.03 -2.80 -8.28
C ASP A 398 -26.98 -3.91 -7.22
N LEU A 399 -27.66 -5.03 -7.50
CA LEU A 399 -27.68 -6.20 -6.64
C LEU A 399 -26.33 -6.96 -6.60
N SER A 400 -25.35 -6.58 -7.43
CA SER A 400 -23.98 -7.12 -7.29
C SER A 400 -23.39 -6.82 -5.91
N ALA A 401 -23.86 -5.76 -5.23
CA ALA A 401 -23.51 -5.44 -3.85
C ALA A 401 -23.74 -6.60 -2.87
N LEU A 402 -24.72 -7.48 -3.14
CA LEU A 402 -24.97 -8.68 -2.33
C LEU A 402 -23.81 -9.68 -2.37
N SER A 403 -23.00 -9.67 -3.44
CA SER A 403 -21.79 -10.49 -3.57
C SER A 403 -20.65 -10.03 -2.66
N ASN A 404 -20.70 -8.79 -2.16
CA ASN A 404 -19.72 -8.25 -1.22
C ASN A 404 -20.01 -8.65 0.24
N ILE A 405 -21.14 -9.32 0.51
CA ILE A 405 -21.40 -9.93 1.81
C ILE A 405 -20.44 -11.12 1.96
N GLY A 406 -19.71 -11.16 3.07
CA GLY A 406 -18.77 -12.24 3.34
C GLY A 406 -19.50 -13.58 3.59
N TYR A 407 -19.33 -14.54 2.68
CA TYR A 407 -19.84 -15.90 2.83
C TYR A 407 -18.69 -16.90 2.91
N GLY A 408 -18.77 -17.84 3.85
CA GLY A 408 -18.01 -19.10 3.77
C GLY A 408 -18.67 -20.09 2.82
N LEU A 409 -17.95 -21.14 2.44
CA LEU A 409 -18.49 -22.29 1.74
C LEU A 409 -18.42 -23.53 2.65
N TYR A 410 -19.55 -24.22 2.75
CA TYR A 410 -19.74 -25.31 3.69
C TYR A 410 -20.33 -26.53 2.99
N VAL A 411 -19.94 -27.73 3.43
CA VAL A 411 -20.72 -28.94 3.13
C VAL A 411 -21.64 -29.23 4.31
N VAL A 412 -22.95 -29.18 4.08
CA VAL A 412 -23.94 -29.57 5.09
C VAL A 412 -24.32 -31.03 4.87
N THR A 413 -24.10 -31.88 5.85
CA THR A 413 -24.39 -33.31 5.78
C THR A 413 -25.64 -33.67 6.58
N SER A 414 -26.33 -34.70 6.09
CA SER A 414 -27.62 -35.17 6.61
C SER A 414 -27.78 -36.66 6.28
N ASN A 415 -28.64 -37.36 7.00
CA ASN A 415 -28.96 -38.76 6.76
C ASN A 415 -30.46 -38.96 6.93
N ASP A 416 -31.11 -39.68 6.03
CA ASP A 416 -32.57 -39.86 6.02
C ASP A 416 -33.07 -41.13 6.75
N GLY A 417 -32.15 -41.87 7.36
CA GLY A 417 -32.33 -43.17 7.99
C GLY A 417 -31.74 -44.32 7.18
N GLU A 418 -31.51 -44.12 5.88
CA GLU A 418 -31.01 -45.15 4.98
C GLU A 418 -29.68 -44.76 4.33
N LYS A 419 -29.52 -43.50 3.92
CA LYS A 419 -28.32 -43.03 3.22
C LYS A 419 -27.78 -41.70 3.72
N ASP A 420 -26.46 -41.59 3.71
CA ASP A 420 -25.75 -40.34 3.97
C ASP A 420 -25.83 -39.42 2.73
N ASN A 421 -25.96 -38.12 2.97
CA ASN A 421 -26.10 -37.13 1.91
C ASN A 421 -25.47 -35.79 2.33
N GLY A 422 -25.05 -34.99 1.35
CA GLY A 422 -24.45 -33.67 1.57
C GLY A 422 -24.82 -32.67 0.49
N LEU A 423 -24.71 -31.38 0.80
CA LEU A 423 -24.81 -30.30 -0.19
C LEU A 423 -23.86 -29.15 0.14
N ILE A 424 -23.50 -28.36 -0.87
CA ILE A 424 -22.82 -27.08 -0.66
C ILE A 424 -23.82 -26.02 -0.22
N VAL A 425 -23.48 -25.28 0.83
CA VAL A 425 -24.23 -24.13 1.35
C VAL A 425 -23.25 -22.97 1.56
N ASN A 426 -23.67 -21.74 1.28
CA ASN A 426 -22.92 -20.52 1.58
C ASN A 426 -23.59 -19.63 2.65
N THR A 427 -24.86 -19.91 2.98
CA THR A 427 -25.66 -19.20 3.98
C THR A 427 -25.64 -19.91 5.32
N VAL A 428 -24.49 -19.88 5.99
CA VAL A 428 -24.31 -20.29 7.39
C VAL A 428 -23.80 -19.10 8.19
N THR A 429 -24.42 -18.82 9.34
CA THR A 429 -23.98 -17.75 10.25
C THR A 429 -24.22 -18.10 11.71
N GLN A 430 -23.33 -17.68 12.60
CA GLN A 430 -23.57 -17.75 14.04
C GLN A 430 -24.54 -16.61 14.43
N LEU A 431 -25.60 -16.96 15.16
CA LEU A 431 -26.61 -16.00 15.61
C LEU A 431 -26.32 -15.47 17.02
N THR A 432 -25.91 -16.34 17.93
CA THR A 432 -25.60 -16.01 19.34
C THR A 432 -24.47 -16.90 19.86
N ASP A 433 -23.71 -16.41 20.83
CA ASP A 433 -22.68 -17.17 21.55
C ASP A 433 -23.19 -17.76 22.88
N THR A 434 -24.23 -17.16 23.48
CA THR A 434 -24.82 -17.59 24.75
C THR A 434 -26.37 -17.56 24.71
N PRO A 435 -27.05 -18.70 24.51
CA PRO A 435 -26.47 -20.00 24.13
C PRO A 435 -25.97 -19.97 22.68
N ASN A 436 -25.06 -20.88 22.32
CA ASN A 436 -24.57 -20.99 20.95
C ASN A 436 -25.72 -21.35 19.98
N ARG A 437 -25.89 -20.55 18.93
CA ARG A 437 -26.87 -20.77 17.86
C ARG A 437 -26.26 -20.53 16.49
N VAL A 438 -26.60 -21.40 15.54
CA VAL A 438 -26.20 -21.28 14.13
C VAL A 438 -27.43 -21.33 13.25
N ALA A 439 -27.51 -20.42 12.27
CA ALA A 439 -28.49 -20.49 11.20
C ALA A 439 -27.89 -21.14 9.95
N VAL A 440 -28.61 -22.09 9.37
CA VAL A 440 -28.30 -22.70 8.09
C VAL A 440 -29.50 -22.55 7.16
N THR A 441 -29.33 -21.80 6.07
CA THR A 441 -30.41 -21.59 5.10
C THR A 441 -30.22 -22.50 3.89
N ILE A 442 -31.26 -23.22 3.50
CA ILE A 442 -31.20 -24.23 2.43
C ILE A 442 -32.38 -24.06 1.48
N ASN A 443 -32.09 -24.08 0.17
CA ASN A 443 -33.11 -24.04 -0.88
C ASN A 443 -34.03 -25.28 -0.78
N LYS A 444 -35.35 -25.06 -0.83
CA LYS A 444 -36.35 -26.13 -0.68
C LYS A 444 -36.30 -27.19 -1.79
N ALA A 445 -35.70 -26.89 -2.94
CA ALA A 445 -35.52 -27.85 -4.03
C ALA A 445 -34.45 -28.92 -3.70
N ASN A 446 -33.53 -28.65 -2.76
CA ASN A 446 -32.48 -29.59 -2.40
C ASN A 446 -33.03 -30.78 -1.61
N TYR A 447 -32.49 -31.97 -1.87
CA TYR A 447 -32.88 -33.17 -1.14
C TYR A 447 -32.59 -33.06 0.37
N SER A 448 -31.43 -32.51 0.72
CA SER A 448 -31.01 -32.31 2.12
C SER A 448 -31.99 -31.44 2.90
N TYR A 449 -32.67 -30.48 2.26
CA TYR A 449 -33.72 -29.69 2.92
C TYR A 449 -34.82 -30.59 3.51
N HIS A 450 -35.34 -31.54 2.73
CA HIS A 450 -36.40 -32.42 3.19
C HIS A 450 -35.93 -33.39 4.25
N VAL A 451 -34.70 -33.90 4.12
CA VAL A 451 -34.07 -34.78 5.11
C VAL A 451 -33.95 -34.05 6.44
N ILE A 452 -33.32 -32.88 6.45
CA ILE A 452 -33.10 -32.06 7.65
C ILE A 452 -34.42 -31.62 8.26
N ASN A 453 -35.40 -31.23 7.45
CA ASN A 453 -36.71 -30.83 7.97
C ASN A 453 -37.43 -31.99 8.67
N LYS A 454 -37.19 -33.24 8.25
CA LYS A 454 -37.74 -34.45 8.89
C LYS A 454 -36.94 -34.86 10.12
N THR A 455 -35.62 -34.92 10.03
CA THR A 455 -34.75 -35.49 11.07
C THR A 455 -34.34 -34.50 12.15
N LYS A 456 -34.44 -33.20 11.85
CA LYS A 456 -33.99 -32.09 12.71
C LYS A 456 -32.51 -32.15 13.08
N LYS A 457 -31.68 -32.87 12.31
CA LYS A 457 -30.25 -33.02 12.53
C LYS A 457 -29.47 -32.71 11.26
N MET A 458 -28.32 -32.05 11.40
CA MET A 458 -27.34 -31.85 10.32
C MET A 458 -25.93 -31.69 10.90
N ASN A 459 -24.89 -31.84 10.07
CA ASN A 459 -23.57 -31.26 10.38
C ASN A 459 -23.24 -30.16 9.39
N VAL A 460 -22.52 -29.14 9.83
CA VAL A 460 -21.87 -28.14 8.98
C VAL A 460 -20.38 -28.44 8.94
N ASN A 461 -19.82 -28.62 7.75
CA ASN A 461 -18.40 -28.81 7.52
C ASN A 461 -17.83 -27.55 6.87
N CYS A 462 -16.96 -26.84 7.56
CA CYS A 462 -16.31 -25.62 7.05
C CYS A 462 -15.20 -26.02 6.09
N LEU A 463 -15.42 -25.82 4.78
CA LEU A 463 -14.41 -26.11 3.78
C LEU A 463 -13.21 -25.19 4.00
N SER A 464 -12.01 -25.71 3.84
CA SER A 464 -10.79 -24.91 3.85
C SER A 464 -10.34 -24.58 2.43
N THR A 465 -9.42 -23.63 2.28
CA THR A 465 -8.84 -23.25 0.98
C THR A 465 -8.09 -24.38 0.26
N SER A 466 -7.84 -25.51 0.94
CA SER A 466 -7.30 -26.74 0.34
C SER A 466 -8.36 -27.63 -0.35
N ALA A 467 -9.65 -27.25 -0.33
CA ALA A 467 -10.71 -27.99 -1.00
C ALA A 467 -10.63 -27.86 -2.55
N PRO A 468 -10.41 -28.97 -3.29
CA PRO A 468 -10.36 -28.93 -4.74
C PRO A 468 -11.76 -28.76 -5.36
N PHE A 469 -11.80 -28.35 -6.63
CA PHE A 469 -13.06 -28.20 -7.39
C PHE A 469 -13.95 -29.46 -7.34
N ALA A 470 -13.34 -30.65 -7.32
CA ALA A 470 -14.05 -31.94 -7.23
C ALA A 470 -14.99 -32.07 -6.01
N VAL A 471 -14.69 -31.38 -4.89
CA VAL A 471 -15.60 -31.33 -3.73
C VAL A 471 -16.90 -30.62 -4.10
N PHE A 472 -16.81 -29.49 -4.82
CA PHE A 472 -17.95 -28.72 -5.29
C PHE A 472 -18.71 -29.45 -6.40
N GLU A 473 -18.02 -30.17 -7.28
CA GLU A 473 -18.69 -31.03 -8.27
C GLU A 473 -19.55 -32.10 -7.60
N LYS A 474 -18.99 -32.81 -6.63
CA LYS A 474 -19.66 -33.91 -5.92
C LYS A 474 -20.81 -33.43 -5.03
N PHE A 475 -20.61 -32.38 -4.24
CA PHE A 475 -21.61 -31.93 -3.27
C PHE A 475 -22.53 -30.81 -3.80
N GLY A 476 -22.08 -30.00 -4.75
CA GLY A 476 -22.81 -28.85 -5.29
C GLY A 476 -23.58 -29.11 -6.58
N PHE A 477 -23.06 -29.93 -7.50
CA PHE A 477 -23.67 -30.11 -8.84
C PHE A 477 -24.45 -31.43 -9.00
N GLN A 478 -24.41 -32.31 -8.01
CA GLN A 478 -25.12 -33.57 -8.03
C GLN A 478 -26.27 -33.58 -7.02
N SER A 479 -27.36 -34.27 -7.34
CA SER A 479 -28.49 -34.45 -6.43
C SER A 479 -28.38 -35.77 -5.67
N GLY A 480 -28.41 -35.71 -4.34
CA GLY A 480 -28.42 -36.91 -3.49
C GLY A 480 -29.67 -37.79 -3.65
N ARG A 481 -30.69 -37.34 -4.38
CA ARG A 481 -31.84 -38.19 -4.75
C ARG A 481 -31.39 -39.36 -5.63
N ASN A 482 -30.44 -39.10 -6.54
CA ASN A 482 -30.09 -40.01 -7.63
C ASN A 482 -28.68 -40.59 -7.51
N ILE A 483 -27.80 -39.94 -6.75
CA ILE A 483 -26.38 -40.30 -6.63
C ILE A 483 -26.01 -40.48 -5.17
N ASP A 484 -25.21 -41.51 -4.86
CA ASP A 484 -24.51 -41.61 -3.59
C ASP A 484 -23.27 -40.71 -3.61
N LYS A 485 -23.35 -39.59 -2.90
CA LYS A 485 -22.25 -38.60 -2.84
C LYS A 485 -21.08 -39.08 -1.99
N PHE A 486 -21.29 -40.05 -1.11
CA PHE A 486 -20.26 -40.60 -0.23
C PHE A 486 -19.66 -41.91 -0.76
N GLU A 487 -20.05 -42.34 -1.97
CA GLU A 487 -19.41 -43.47 -2.63
C GLU A 487 -17.88 -43.24 -2.72
N GLY A 488 -17.12 -44.23 -2.24
CA GLY A 488 -15.66 -44.20 -2.16
C GLY A 488 -15.06 -43.43 -0.98
N TYR A 489 -15.87 -42.89 -0.06
CA TYR A 489 -15.39 -42.28 1.19
C TYR A 489 -15.43 -43.29 2.34
N GLU A 490 -14.40 -43.28 3.18
CA GLU A 490 -14.45 -43.91 4.50
C GLU A 490 -15.19 -42.97 5.46
N PRO A 491 -16.36 -43.35 6.00
CA PRO A 491 -17.21 -42.43 6.74
C PRO A 491 -16.67 -42.19 8.15
N LEU A 492 -16.42 -40.93 8.50
CA LEU A 492 -16.25 -40.48 9.89
C LEU A 492 -17.59 -39.96 10.40
N ARG A 493 -17.99 -40.39 11.60
CA ARG A 493 -19.27 -40.01 12.21
C ARG A 493 -19.09 -39.15 13.44
N SER A 494 -19.98 -38.19 13.59
CA SER A 494 -20.15 -37.35 14.77
C SER A 494 -21.11 -37.98 15.78
N ASP A 495 -21.26 -37.37 16.95
CA ASP A 495 -22.07 -37.91 18.06
C ASP A 495 -23.56 -37.97 17.72
N ASN A 496 -24.04 -37.11 16.79
CA ASN A 496 -25.41 -37.16 16.28
C ASN A 496 -25.64 -38.26 15.22
N GLY A 497 -24.61 -39.05 14.89
CA GLY A 497 -24.63 -40.18 13.95
C GLY A 497 -24.43 -39.81 12.48
N LEU A 498 -24.31 -38.52 12.16
CA LEU A 498 -24.13 -38.04 10.79
C LEU A 498 -22.66 -38.07 10.37
N VAL A 499 -22.43 -38.16 9.06
CA VAL A 499 -21.06 -38.11 8.52
C VAL A 499 -20.50 -36.69 8.53
N PHE A 500 -19.21 -36.54 8.77
CA PHE A 500 -18.46 -35.31 8.50
C PHE A 500 -17.29 -35.61 7.55
N LEU A 501 -16.79 -34.59 6.85
CA LEU A 501 -15.77 -34.76 5.82
C LEU A 501 -14.40 -35.06 6.46
N PRO A 502 -13.66 -36.09 5.98
CA PRO A 502 -12.37 -36.45 6.57
C PRO A 502 -11.21 -35.54 6.14
N ARG A 503 -11.38 -34.73 5.09
CA ARG A 503 -10.37 -33.86 4.48
C ARG A 503 -11.01 -32.60 3.92
N HIS A 504 -10.18 -31.61 3.59
CA HIS A 504 -10.59 -30.34 2.96
C HIS A 504 -11.50 -29.47 3.81
N ILE A 505 -11.46 -29.68 5.13
CA ILE A 505 -12.20 -28.90 6.12
C ILE A 505 -11.23 -28.43 7.19
N ASN A 506 -11.47 -27.25 7.76
CA ASN A 506 -10.73 -26.79 8.93
C ASN A 506 -11.52 -27.00 10.23
N SER A 507 -12.84 -27.20 10.15
CA SER A 507 -13.70 -27.44 11.29
C SER A 507 -15.03 -28.08 10.88
N PHE A 508 -15.72 -28.71 11.82
CA PHE A 508 -17.11 -29.10 11.65
C PHE A 508 -17.91 -28.93 12.95
N MET A 509 -19.23 -28.83 12.81
CA MET A 509 -20.19 -28.71 13.90
C MET A 509 -21.38 -29.65 13.69
N SER A 510 -21.79 -30.37 14.74
CA SER A 510 -23.04 -31.13 14.80
C SER A 510 -24.16 -30.24 15.32
N LEU A 511 -25.29 -30.24 14.61
CA LEU A 511 -26.38 -29.31 14.83
C LEU A 511 -27.71 -30.04 15.06
N GLU A 512 -28.50 -29.53 16.00
CA GLU A 512 -29.89 -29.92 16.24
C GLU A 512 -30.82 -28.74 16.02
N VAL A 513 -31.84 -28.91 15.17
CA VAL A 513 -32.77 -27.84 14.76
C VAL A 513 -33.76 -27.55 15.88
N VAL A 514 -33.75 -26.31 16.38
CA VAL A 514 -34.68 -25.84 17.42
C VAL A 514 -35.75 -24.89 16.90
N GLN A 515 -35.49 -24.22 15.77
CA GLN A 515 -36.48 -23.34 15.14
C GLN A 515 -36.34 -23.38 13.62
N TYR A 516 -37.47 -23.16 12.94
CA TYR A 516 -37.56 -23.09 11.49
C TYR A 516 -38.22 -21.78 11.08
N VAL A 517 -37.66 -21.13 10.07
CA VAL A 517 -38.23 -19.92 9.45
C VAL A 517 -38.39 -20.17 7.95
N ASP A 518 -39.59 -19.93 7.44
CA ASP A 518 -39.88 -20.02 6.01
C ASP A 518 -39.49 -18.71 5.30
N LEU A 519 -38.63 -18.82 4.27
CA LEU A 519 -38.18 -17.72 3.41
C LEU A 519 -38.64 -17.94 1.96
N GLU A 520 -39.82 -18.53 1.80
CA GLU A 520 -40.46 -18.89 0.53
C GLU A 520 -39.69 -19.96 -0.26
N THR A 521 -38.64 -19.57 -0.97
CA THR A 521 -37.81 -20.48 -1.79
C THR A 521 -36.79 -21.25 -0.95
N HIS A 522 -36.45 -20.73 0.23
CA HIS A 522 -35.51 -21.32 1.18
C HIS A 522 -36.16 -21.55 2.53
N GLY A 523 -35.61 -22.47 3.31
CA GLY A 523 -35.90 -22.57 4.74
C GLY A 523 -34.65 -22.31 5.55
N MET A 524 -34.77 -21.48 6.58
CA MET A 524 -33.71 -21.22 7.55
C MET A 524 -33.92 -22.09 8.79
N PHE A 525 -32.95 -22.94 9.07
CA PHE A 525 -32.89 -23.78 10.26
C PHE A 525 -32.01 -23.09 11.30
N ILE A 526 -32.59 -22.77 12.46
CA ILE A 526 -31.85 -22.28 13.61
C ILE A 526 -31.57 -23.47 14.52
N CYS A 527 -30.30 -23.68 14.80
CA CYS A 527 -29.81 -24.88 15.46
C CYS A 527 -29.04 -24.56 16.73
N GLU A 528 -29.09 -25.48 17.71
CA GLU A 528 -28.08 -25.56 18.76
C GLU A 528 -26.89 -26.37 18.26
N ILE A 529 -25.71 -26.07 18.81
CA ILE A 529 -24.50 -26.83 18.56
C ILE A 529 -24.39 -27.92 19.63
N THR A 530 -24.42 -29.19 19.21
CA THR A 530 -24.26 -30.33 20.11
C THR A 530 -22.82 -30.82 20.18
N GLU A 531 -22.02 -30.50 19.16
CA GLU A 531 -20.62 -30.89 19.05
C GLU A 531 -19.90 -29.92 18.09
N ALA A 532 -18.62 -29.61 18.35
CA ALA A 532 -17.79 -28.85 17.42
C ALA A 532 -16.33 -29.31 17.52
N ARG A 533 -15.63 -29.41 16.38
CA ARG A 533 -14.21 -29.77 16.33
C ARG A 533 -13.46 -28.87 15.34
N VAL A 534 -12.27 -28.43 15.74
CA VAL A 534 -11.27 -27.83 14.85
C VAL A 534 -10.36 -28.95 14.34
N ILE A 535 -10.17 -29.01 13.02
CA ILE A 535 -9.48 -30.09 12.30
C ILE A 535 -8.14 -29.60 11.73
N SER A 536 -8.04 -28.35 11.28
CA SER A 536 -6.80 -27.73 10.82
C SER A 536 -6.80 -26.21 11.03
N ASP A 537 -5.63 -25.59 10.87
CA ASP A 537 -5.41 -24.14 10.84
C ASP A 537 -5.49 -23.54 9.43
N ASP A 538 -5.86 -24.35 8.42
CA ASP A 538 -6.09 -23.86 7.06
C ASP A 538 -7.20 -22.78 7.06
N PRO A 539 -7.02 -21.67 6.33
CA PRO A 539 -8.07 -20.66 6.18
C PRO A 539 -9.36 -21.25 5.60
N SER A 540 -10.51 -20.74 6.05
CA SER A 540 -11.83 -21.13 5.51
C SER A 540 -11.97 -20.71 4.05
N MET A 541 -12.59 -21.57 3.25
CA MET A 541 -13.01 -21.27 1.88
C MET A 541 -14.10 -20.21 1.91
N THR A 542 -13.80 -18.99 1.44
CA THR A 542 -14.82 -17.97 1.20
C THR A 542 -15.41 -18.12 -0.19
N TYR A 543 -16.63 -17.62 -0.38
CA TYR A 543 -17.28 -17.59 -1.69
C TYR A 543 -16.44 -16.81 -2.72
N ALA A 544 -15.83 -15.69 -2.30
CA ALA A 544 -14.91 -14.90 -3.12
C ALA A 544 -13.67 -15.70 -3.53
N TYR A 545 -12.98 -16.32 -2.56
CA TYR A 545 -11.78 -17.13 -2.84
C TYR A 545 -12.08 -18.28 -3.81
N TYR A 546 -13.23 -18.93 -3.65
CA TYR A 546 -13.67 -19.99 -4.55
C TYR A 546 -13.80 -19.51 -5.99
N HIS A 547 -14.47 -18.38 -6.25
CA HIS A 547 -14.62 -17.85 -7.61
C HIS A 547 -13.30 -17.40 -8.23
N GLU A 548 -12.40 -16.85 -7.43
CA GLU A 548 -11.11 -16.34 -7.91
C GLU A 548 -10.10 -17.45 -8.20
N ASN A 549 -10.05 -18.49 -7.34
CA ASN A 549 -8.92 -19.42 -7.26
C ASN A 549 -9.28 -20.90 -7.49
N VAL A 550 -10.55 -21.30 -7.30
CA VAL A 550 -10.95 -22.72 -7.31
C VAL A 550 -11.90 -23.06 -8.45
N LYS A 551 -12.85 -22.18 -8.75
CA LYS A 551 -13.77 -22.33 -9.88
C LYS A 551 -12.97 -22.25 -11.18
N PRO A 552 -13.06 -23.25 -12.07
CA PRO A 552 -12.41 -23.21 -13.37
C PRO A 552 -12.84 -21.95 -14.13
N LYS A 553 -11.87 -21.18 -14.62
CA LYS A 553 -12.13 -20.02 -15.48
C LYS A 553 -12.45 -20.53 -16.89
N PRO A 554 -13.51 -20.03 -17.53
CA PRO A 554 -13.81 -20.39 -18.91
C PRO A 554 -12.65 -19.99 -19.83
N GLU A 555 -12.15 -20.93 -20.61
CA GLU A 555 -11.11 -20.68 -21.61
C GLU A 555 -11.80 -20.35 -22.94
N THR A 556 -12.15 -19.07 -23.14
CA THR A 556 -12.96 -18.59 -24.28
C THR A 556 -12.15 -17.95 -25.39
N GLU A 557 -10.86 -17.68 -25.17
CA GLU A 557 -10.02 -16.95 -26.12
C GLU A 557 -9.85 -17.76 -27.43
N GLY A 558 -10.31 -17.19 -28.54
CA GLY A 558 -10.23 -17.79 -29.88
C GLY A 558 -11.27 -18.88 -30.18
N LYS A 559 -12.22 -19.15 -29.27
CA LYS A 559 -13.29 -20.15 -29.46
C LYS A 559 -14.61 -19.47 -29.82
N LYS A 560 -15.42 -20.12 -30.66
CA LYS A 560 -16.77 -19.68 -31.03
C LYS A 560 -17.78 -20.70 -30.51
N GLY A 561 -18.72 -20.27 -29.69
CA GLY A 561 -19.70 -21.19 -29.12
C GLY A 561 -20.46 -20.63 -27.93
N TYR A 562 -20.65 -21.47 -26.91
CA TYR A 562 -21.46 -21.14 -25.74
C TYR A 562 -20.74 -21.58 -24.45
N VAL A 563 -20.79 -20.76 -23.40
CA VAL A 563 -20.25 -21.08 -22.07
C VAL A 563 -21.37 -21.33 -21.06
N CYS A 564 -21.23 -22.36 -20.24
CA CYS A 564 -22.15 -22.62 -19.13
C CYS A 564 -21.89 -21.63 -17.99
N LYS A 565 -22.89 -20.80 -17.64
CA LYS A 565 -22.80 -19.79 -16.56
C LYS A 565 -22.57 -20.42 -15.18
N ILE A 566 -22.95 -21.68 -15.00
CA ILE A 566 -22.85 -22.38 -13.71
C ILE A 566 -21.42 -22.86 -13.45
N CYS A 567 -20.85 -23.65 -14.36
CA CYS A 567 -19.55 -24.31 -14.16
C CYS A 567 -18.42 -23.89 -15.11
N GLY A 568 -18.69 -23.02 -16.09
CA GLY A 568 -17.70 -22.53 -17.04
C GLY A 568 -17.37 -23.46 -18.19
N PHE A 569 -18.11 -24.58 -18.37
CA PHE A 569 -17.92 -25.48 -19.50
C PHE A 569 -18.18 -24.77 -20.84
N VAL A 570 -17.24 -24.89 -21.79
CA VAL A 570 -17.37 -24.32 -23.13
C VAL A 570 -17.84 -25.39 -24.11
N TYR A 571 -18.99 -25.14 -24.75
CA TYR A 571 -19.49 -25.85 -25.91
C TYR A 571 -19.04 -25.11 -27.17
N GLU A 572 -18.23 -25.73 -28.02
CA GLU A 572 -17.80 -25.17 -29.31
C GLU A 572 -18.77 -25.61 -30.41
N GLY A 573 -19.45 -24.64 -31.04
CA GLY A 573 -20.44 -24.90 -32.07
C GLY A 573 -21.29 -23.66 -32.38
N ASP A 574 -21.79 -23.56 -33.61
CA ASP A 574 -22.55 -22.38 -34.06
C ASP A 574 -23.92 -22.22 -33.36
N THR A 575 -24.54 -23.34 -32.95
CA THR A 575 -25.86 -23.36 -32.29
C THR A 575 -25.86 -24.37 -31.15
N LEU A 576 -26.35 -23.97 -29.98
CA LEU A 576 -26.54 -24.86 -28.84
C LEU A 576 -27.89 -25.59 -28.98
N PRO A 577 -27.94 -26.94 -28.99
CA PRO A 577 -29.20 -27.68 -29.01
C PRO A 577 -30.09 -27.33 -27.81
N GLU A 578 -31.41 -27.19 -28.02
CA GLU A 578 -32.36 -26.83 -26.95
C GLU A 578 -32.41 -27.86 -25.81
N ASP A 579 -32.13 -29.12 -26.12
CA ASP A 579 -32.06 -30.24 -25.18
C ASP A 579 -30.64 -30.51 -24.66
N TYR A 580 -29.67 -29.63 -24.96
CA TYR A 580 -28.29 -29.82 -24.52
C TYR A 580 -28.19 -29.77 -23.00
N ILE A 581 -27.46 -30.74 -22.44
CA ILE A 581 -27.20 -30.84 -21.00
C ILE A 581 -25.70 -30.71 -20.80
N CYS A 582 -25.29 -29.74 -19.98
CA CYS A 582 -23.89 -29.53 -19.63
C CYS A 582 -23.28 -30.83 -19.10
N PRO A 583 -22.16 -31.33 -19.66
CA PRO A 583 -21.58 -32.59 -19.23
C PRO A 583 -21.03 -32.52 -17.79
N LEU A 584 -20.65 -31.33 -17.32
CA LEU A 584 -20.10 -31.10 -15.98
C LEU A 584 -21.20 -30.90 -14.92
N CYS A 585 -22.06 -29.87 -15.05
CA CYS A 585 -23.02 -29.53 -14.00
C CYS A 585 -24.44 -30.08 -14.23
N LYS A 586 -24.70 -30.72 -15.38
CA LYS A 586 -26.01 -31.28 -15.76
C LYS A 586 -27.16 -30.26 -15.89
N HIS A 587 -26.86 -28.96 -15.92
CA HIS A 587 -27.82 -27.92 -16.28
C HIS A 587 -28.12 -27.91 -17.78
N GLY A 588 -29.33 -27.47 -18.13
CA GLY A 588 -29.81 -27.43 -19.52
C GLY A 588 -29.29 -26.24 -20.31
N ALA A 589 -29.63 -26.18 -21.60
CA ALA A 589 -29.21 -25.15 -22.54
C ALA A 589 -29.50 -23.69 -22.09
N ALA A 590 -30.53 -23.48 -21.27
CA ALA A 590 -30.89 -22.16 -20.73
C ALA A 590 -29.80 -21.53 -19.83
N ASP A 591 -28.91 -22.36 -19.29
CA ASP A 591 -27.80 -21.93 -18.42
C ASP A 591 -26.51 -21.67 -19.19
N PHE A 592 -26.58 -21.60 -20.53
CA PHE A 592 -25.48 -21.21 -21.39
C PHE A 592 -25.66 -19.80 -21.94
N GLU A 593 -24.55 -19.15 -22.26
CA GLU A 593 -24.51 -17.86 -22.97
C GLU A 593 -23.48 -17.91 -24.10
N ALA A 594 -23.70 -17.14 -25.16
CA ALA A 594 -22.83 -17.13 -26.33
C ALA A 594 -21.49 -16.44 -26.02
N ILE A 595 -20.39 -16.97 -26.59
CA ILE A 595 -19.03 -16.42 -26.50
C ILE A 595 -18.46 -16.07 -27.87
#